data_AF-A0A8H4ER72-F1
#
_entry.id   AF-A0A8H4ER72-F1
#
_cell.length_a   1.000
_cell.length_b   1.000
_cell.length_c   1.000
_cell.angle_alpha   90.00
_cell.angle_beta   90.00
_cell.angle_gamma   90.00
#
_symmetry.space_group_name_H-M   'P 1'
#
loop_
_entity.id
_entity.type
_entity.pdbx_description
1 polymer ?
#
loop_
_entity_poly.entity_id
_entity_poly.type
_entity_poly.pdbx_seq_one_letter_code
_entity_poly.pdbx_strand_id
1 'polypeptide(L)'
;MASLILTSTLRTIINLNISYVSFKRNFTIKSITESTSNSSDDNNTFTKLNAQEHRISAISAEKIIDNRIKFLKNNIYNRVNYELLEDFPKWLKGLHMQNLAHYFEGKKWQEIIKMDDKDLEKLGITDHLTRSILGSHFWVIQVDYAMKSGLPIPRKNFLRDWKQLYGKETLENFPAYLDLIRMKKVAPLFKNKKFKDILEMDSQDLKNLGVELARDRVKLIKNFWRIKRRIFFEDIIKRIEGQDSNKSN
;
A
#
# COMPACT_ATOMS: atom_id res chain seq x y z
N MET A 1 4.11 -0.51 47.88
CA MET A 1 2.72 -0.49 47.36
C MET A 1 2.63 0.49 46.20
N ALA A 2 2.92 0.04 44.98
CA ALA A 2 2.66 0.80 43.76
C ALA A 2 2.56 -0.20 42.61
N SER A 3 1.35 -0.66 42.32
CA SER A 3 1.06 -1.45 41.13
C SER A 3 -0.38 -1.18 40.72
N LEU A 4 -0.60 -1.12 39.41
CA LEU A 4 -1.90 -1.15 38.70
C LEU A 4 -2.68 0.17 38.55
N ILE A 5 -2.21 1.08 37.68
CA ILE A 5 -3.11 2.00 36.93
C ILE A 5 -2.63 2.20 35.47
N LEU A 6 -2.35 1.11 34.73
CA LEU A 6 -1.90 1.23 33.32
C LEU A 6 -2.62 0.30 32.33
N THR A 7 -3.77 -0.26 32.68
CA THR A 7 -4.41 -1.30 31.85
C THR A 7 -5.73 -0.90 31.18
N SER A 8 -6.32 0.27 31.44
CA SER A 8 -7.58 0.67 30.79
C SER A 8 -7.39 1.53 29.53
N THR A 9 -6.40 2.41 29.49
CA THR A 9 -6.22 3.36 28.37
C THR A 9 -5.71 2.71 27.08
N LEU A 10 -4.98 1.59 27.18
CA LEU A 10 -4.50 0.83 26.02
C LEU A 10 -5.59 0.00 25.33
N ARG A 11 -6.72 -0.29 26.00
CA ARG A 11 -7.82 -1.06 25.39
C ARG A 11 -8.68 -0.22 24.44
N THR A 12 -8.79 1.08 24.65
CA THR A 12 -9.65 1.95 23.83
C THR A 12 -9.03 2.29 22.47
N ILE A 13 -7.70 2.22 22.32
CA ILE A 13 -7.01 2.49 21.05
C ILE A 13 -7.08 1.30 20.06
N ILE A 14 -7.41 0.10 20.54
CA ILE A 14 -7.38 -1.14 19.73
C ILE A 14 -8.59 -1.29 18.77
N ASN A 15 -9.60 -0.42 18.88
CA ASN A 15 -10.79 -0.44 18.00
C ASN A 15 -10.77 0.55 16.83
N LEU A 16 -9.63 1.19 16.53
CA LEU A 16 -9.49 1.99 15.30
C LEU A 16 -9.24 1.09 14.08
N ASN A 17 -10.35 0.58 13.54
CA ASN A 17 -10.61 0.47 12.10
C ASN A 17 -9.49 -0.15 11.24
N ILE A 18 -9.25 -1.45 11.44
CA ILE A 18 -8.42 -2.32 10.58
C ILE A 18 -9.03 -2.50 9.15
N SER A 19 -10.13 -1.80 8.85
CA SER A 19 -10.92 -1.94 7.62
C SER A 19 -10.69 -0.84 6.57
N TYR A 20 -9.92 0.22 6.84
CA TYR A 20 -9.95 1.42 5.99
C TYR A 20 -9.00 1.46 4.78
N VAL A 21 -8.36 0.33 4.43
CA VAL A 21 -7.90 0.10 3.06
C VAL A 21 -8.65 -1.11 2.53
N SER A 22 -9.94 -0.89 2.27
CA SER A 22 -10.65 -1.78 1.37
C SER A 22 -9.93 -1.70 0.02
N PHE A 23 -9.18 -2.76 -0.30
CA PHE A 23 -8.92 -3.12 -1.68
C PHE A 23 -10.29 -3.52 -2.23
N LYS A 24 -11.14 -2.53 -2.56
CA LYS A 24 -12.40 -2.82 -3.22
C LYS A 24 -12.03 -3.57 -4.49
N ARG A 25 -12.41 -4.86 -4.50
CA ARG A 25 -12.38 -5.72 -5.66
C ARG A 25 -13.33 -5.07 -6.68
N ASN A 26 -12.80 -4.28 -7.60
CA ASN A 26 -13.53 -3.93 -8.82
C ASN A 26 -13.44 -5.12 -9.78
N PHE A 27 -13.95 -6.28 -9.33
CA PHE A 27 -14.21 -7.44 -10.18
C PHE A 27 -15.72 -7.58 -10.26
N THR A 28 -16.32 -6.96 -11.27
CA THR A 28 -17.63 -7.40 -11.77
C THR A 28 -17.36 -8.73 -12.48
N ILE A 29 -17.42 -9.84 -11.73
CA ILE A 29 -17.51 -11.17 -12.34
C ILE A 29 -18.92 -11.25 -12.92
N LYS A 30 -19.04 -11.17 -14.26
CA LYS A 30 -20.26 -11.62 -14.94
C LYS A 30 -20.40 -13.10 -14.63
N SER A 31 -21.30 -13.45 -13.71
CA SER A 31 -21.72 -14.84 -13.49
C SER A 31 -22.34 -15.34 -14.78
N ILE A 32 -21.73 -16.36 -15.37
CA ILE A 32 -22.35 -17.17 -16.44
C ILE A 32 -23.39 -18.03 -15.73
N THR A 33 -24.66 -17.64 -15.82
CA THR A 33 -25.79 -18.49 -15.46
C THR A 33 -26.16 -19.31 -16.69
N GLU A 34 -25.62 -20.53 -16.80
CA GLU A 34 -26.24 -21.57 -17.60
C GLU A 34 -27.02 -22.49 -16.66
N SER A 35 -28.33 -22.51 -16.89
CA SER A 35 -29.29 -23.35 -16.21
C SER A 35 -29.19 -24.76 -16.77
N THR A 36 -28.87 -25.75 -15.95
CA THR A 36 -29.23 -27.14 -16.25
C THR A 36 -29.67 -27.83 -14.97
N SER A 37 -30.89 -28.34 -15.03
CA SER A 37 -31.66 -28.96 -13.98
C SER A 37 -31.20 -30.39 -13.66
N ASN A 38 -31.39 -30.75 -12.39
CA ASN A 38 -31.54 -32.09 -11.80
C ASN A 38 -30.26 -32.89 -11.49
N SER A 39 -29.97 -33.07 -10.19
CA SER A 39 -30.22 -34.33 -9.47
C SER A 39 -29.50 -34.34 -8.12
N SER A 40 -30.14 -34.94 -7.14
CA SER A 40 -29.80 -35.04 -5.71
C SER A 40 -28.49 -35.78 -5.41
N ASP A 41 -27.94 -35.48 -4.23
CA ASP A 41 -26.77 -36.06 -3.55
C ASP A 41 -25.38 -35.49 -3.90
N ASP A 42 -24.95 -34.43 -3.19
CA ASP A 42 -23.52 -34.19 -2.90
C ASP A 42 -23.25 -32.98 -1.96
N ASN A 43 -23.53 -33.14 -0.66
CA ASN A 43 -23.19 -32.10 0.34
C ASN A 43 -21.68 -31.99 0.65
N ASN A 44 -20.84 -32.88 0.10
CA ASN A 44 -19.39 -32.90 0.34
C ASN A 44 -18.55 -32.31 -0.81
N THR A 45 -19.18 -32.03 -1.95
CA THR A 45 -18.52 -31.54 -3.17
C THR A 45 -18.55 -30.00 -3.24
N PHE A 46 -19.61 -29.39 -2.67
CA PHE A 46 -19.78 -27.94 -2.57
C PHE A 46 -18.73 -27.23 -1.68
N THR A 47 -18.27 -27.88 -0.61
CA THR A 47 -17.25 -27.30 0.29
C THR A 47 -15.85 -27.33 -0.32
N LYS A 48 -15.53 -28.35 -1.13
CA LYS A 48 -14.25 -28.44 -1.87
C LYS A 48 -14.17 -27.43 -3.02
N LEU A 49 -15.26 -27.22 -3.77
CA LEU A 49 -15.33 -26.23 -4.86
C LEU A 49 -15.13 -24.80 -4.34
N ASN A 50 -15.83 -24.41 -3.26
CA ASN A 50 -15.67 -23.08 -2.65
C ASN A 50 -14.24 -22.84 -2.11
N ALA A 51 -13.61 -23.85 -1.50
CA ALA A 51 -12.22 -23.74 -1.04
C ALA A 51 -11.22 -23.58 -2.19
N GLN A 52 -11.49 -24.22 -3.34
CA GLN A 52 -10.67 -24.11 -4.54
C GLN A 52 -10.81 -22.74 -5.22
N GLU A 53 -12.03 -22.21 -5.33
CA GLU A 53 -12.28 -20.85 -5.85
C GLU A 53 -11.62 -19.76 -4.98
N HIS A 54 -11.72 -19.88 -3.65
CA HIS A 54 -11.04 -18.96 -2.73
C HIS A 54 -9.51 -19.02 -2.83
N ARG A 55 -8.94 -20.21 -3.10
CA ARG A 55 -7.50 -20.38 -3.33
C ARG A 55 -7.06 -19.76 -4.67
N ILE A 56 -7.82 -19.97 -5.74
CA ILE A 56 -7.55 -19.36 -7.06
C ILE A 56 -7.61 -17.82 -6.96
N SER A 57 -8.57 -17.29 -6.20
CA SER A 57 -8.67 -15.85 -5.89
C SER A 57 -7.44 -15.31 -5.15
N ALA A 58 -6.88 -16.09 -4.21
CA ALA A 58 -5.73 -15.67 -3.42
C ALA A 58 -4.41 -15.67 -4.21
N ILE A 59 -4.18 -16.69 -5.05
CA ILE A 59 -2.99 -16.75 -5.94
C ILE A 59 -3.03 -15.61 -6.94
N SER A 60 -4.21 -15.31 -7.51
CA SER A 60 -4.40 -14.16 -8.38
C SER A 60 -4.10 -12.84 -7.65
N ALA A 61 -4.55 -12.71 -6.39
CA ALA A 61 -4.28 -11.52 -5.58
C ALA A 61 -2.78 -11.30 -5.31
N GLU A 62 -2.00 -12.36 -5.05
CA GLU A 62 -0.55 -12.28 -4.88
C GLU A 62 0.12 -11.70 -6.12
N LYS A 63 -0.13 -12.29 -7.28
CA LYS A 63 0.44 -11.83 -8.55
C LYS A 63 0.08 -10.38 -8.84
N ILE A 64 -1.16 -9.97 -8.57
CA ILE A 64 -1.62 -8.58 -8.72
C ILE A 64 -0.84 -7.64 -7.81
N ILE A 65 -0.62 -8.02 -6.54
CA ILE A 65 0.10 -7.18 -5.57
C ILE A 65 1.58 -7.10 -5.91
N ASP A 66 2.21 -8.22 -6.27
CA ASP A 66 3.61 -8.28 -6.65
C ASP A 66 3.88 -7.44 -7.89
N ASN A 67 3.04 -7.57 -8.92
CA ASN A 67 3.11 -6.75 -10.13
C ASN A 67 2.97 -5.26 -9.80
N ARG A 68 2.02 -4.91 -8.94
CA ARG A 68 1.81 -3.51 -8.53
C ARG A 68 3.01 -2.97 -7.74
N ILE A 69 3.55 -3.74 -6.80
CA ILE A 69 4.74 -3.33 -6.02
C ILE A 69 5.96 -3.18 -6.93
N LYS A 70 6.16 -4.13 -7.86
CA LYS A 70 7.22 -4.06 -8.85
C LYS A 70 7.08 -2.81 -9.71
N PHE A 71 5.87 -2.50 -10.18
CA PHE A 71 5.58 -1.26 -10.89
C PHE A 71 5.95 -0.02 -10.08
N LEU A 72 5.50 0.04 -8.82
CA LEU A 72 5.74 1.18 -7.94
C LEU A 72 7.24 1.38 -7.62
N LYS A 73 7.98 0.30 -7.38
CA LYS A 73 9.44 0.34 -7.19
C LYS A 73 10.10 0.95 -8.43
N ASN A 74 9.78 0.41 -9.61
CA ASN A 74 10.50 0.75 -10.85
C ASN A 74 10.11 2.09 -11.47
N ASN A 75 8.93 2.64 -11.15
CA ASN A 75 8.40 3.83 -11.82
C ASN A 75 8.12 5.02 -10.88
N ILE A 76 8.22 4.86 -9.55
CA ILE A 76 7.95 5.92 -8.59
C ILE A 76 9.03 6.01 -7.51
N TYR A 77 9.28 4.94 -6.75
CA TYR A 77 10.05 5.02 -5.51
C TYR A 77 11.56 4.86 -5.67
N ASN A 78 12.02 3.92 -6.51
CA ASN A 78 13.47 3.78 -6.77
C ASN A 78 13.92 4.82 -7.80
N ARG A 79 13.07 5.08 -8.78
CA ARG A 79 13.26 6.06 -9.85
C ARG A 79 11.90 6.45 -10.41
N VAL A 80 11.68 7.75 -10.61
CA VAL A 80 10.52 8.24 -11.37
C VAL A 80 10.75 7.98 -12.85
N ASN A 81 9.80 7.30 -13.49
CA ASN A 81 9.82 7.06 -14.93
C ASN A 81 9.03 8.16 -15.65
N TYR A 82 9.73 9.23 -16.08
CA TYR A 82 9.10 10.36 -16.76
C TYR A 82 8.58 10.02 -18.16
N GLU A 83 9.24 9.14 -18.89
CA GLU A 83 8.76 8.69 -20.21
C GLU A 83 7.38 8.04 -20.10
N LEU A 84 7.14 7.28 -19.03
CA LEU A 84 5.83 6.69 -18.77
C LEU A 84 4.80 7.73 -18.32
N LEU A 85 5.21 8.83 -17.67
CA LEU A 85 4.29 9.90 -17.27
C LEU A 85 3.75 10.69 -18.47
N GLU A 86 4.50 10.76 -19.57
CA GLU A 86 4.00 11.32 -20.84
C GLU A 86 2.81 10.52 -21.40
N ASP A 87 2.77 9.21 -21.13
CA ASP A 87 1.59 8.35 -21.37
C ASP A 87 0.84 8.11 -20.04
N PHE A 88 0.24 9.17 -19.52
CA PHE A 88 -0.43 9.16 -18.22
C PHE A 88 -1.53 8.08 -18.07
N PRO A 89 -2.37 7.79 -19.08
CA PRO A 89 -3.30 6.66 -19.02
C PRO A 89 -2.60 5.30 -18.81
N LYS A 90 -1.47 5.06 -19.48
CA LYS A 90 -0.67 3.84 -19.28
C LYS A 90 0.02 3.83 -17.91
N TRP A 91 0.44 4.99 -17.41
CA TRP A 91 0.94 5.12 -16.04
C TRP A 91 -0.12 4.72 -15.00
N LEU A 92 -1.36 5.22 -15.14
CA LEU A 92 -2.50 4.83 -14.29
C LEU A 92 -2.84 3.35 -14.40
N LYS A 93 -2.73 2.75 -15.59
CA LYS A 93 -2.90 1.31 -15.78
C LYS A 93 -1.92 0.50 -14.94
N GLY A 94 -0.68 0.94 -14.81
CA GLY A 94 0.31 0.28 -13.93
C GLY A 94 -0.05 0.35 -12.44
N LEU A 95 -0.85 1.33 -12.03
CA LEU A 95 -1.42 1.44 -10.68
C LEU A 95 -2.73 0.65 -10.51
N HIS A 96 -3.25 0.04 -11.58
CA HIS A 96 -4.59 -0.52 -11.69
C HIS A 96 -5.69 0.53 -11.42
N MET A 97 -5.48 1.75 -11.95
CA MET A 97 -6.38 2.90 -11.84
C MET A 97 -6.75 3.47 -13.23
N GLN A 98 -6.70 2.65 -14.28
CA GLN A 98 -6.97 3.07 -15.66
C GLN A 98 -8.38 3.64 -15.86
N ASN A 99 -9.33 3.25 -15.01
CA ASN A 99 -10.70 3.76 -15.03
C ASN A 99 -10.80 5.25 -14.61
N LEU A 100 -9.69 5.87 -14.20
CA LEU A 100 -9.62 7.30 -13.88
C LEU A 100 -9.05 8.13 -15.04
N ALA A 101 -8.57 7.49 -16.11
CA ALA A 101 -7.83 8.17 -17.17
C ALA A 101 -8.62 9.30 -17.84
N HIS A 102 -9.93 9.13 -18.03
CA HIS A 102 -10.80 10.14 -18.65
C HIS A 102 -10.90 11.43 -17.86
N TYR A 103 -10.71 11.41 -16.53
CA TYR A 103 -10.69 12.64 -15.71
C TYR A 103 -9.48 13.54 -15.97
N PHE A 104 -8.44 13.00 -16.62
CA PHE A 104 -7.19 13.69 -16.91
C PHE A 104 -6.98 13.99 -18.39
N GLU A 105 -7.99 13.75 -19.23
CA GLU A 105 -7.90 13.99 -20.67
C GLU A 105 -7.59 15.45 -20.98
N GLY A 106 -6.69 15.67 -21.95
CA GLY A 106 -6.23 17.00 -22.34
C GLY A 106 -5.28 17.70 -21.37
N LYS A 107 -4.92 17.09 -20.23
CA LYS A 107 -3.98 17.67 -19.25
C LYS A 107 -2.59 17.10 -19.40
N LYS A 108 -1.58 17.94 -19.19
CA LYS A 108 -0.17 17.49 -19.15
C LYS A 108 0.15 16.91 -17.77
N TRP A 109 1.02 15.90 -17.70
CA TRP A 109 1.35 15.26 -16.43
C TRP A 109 1.93 16.24 -15.40
N GLN A 110 2.66 17.27 -15.85
CA GLN A 110 3.20 18.33 -14.98
C GLN A 110 2.10 19.16 -14.31
N GLU A 111 0.93 19.26 -14.93
CA GLU A 111 -0.26 19.90 -14.33
C GLU A 111 -0.95 18.93 -13.38
N ILE A 112 -1.10 17.67 -13.80
CA ILE A 112 -1.76 16.63 -13.02
C ILE A 112 -1.07 16.40 -11.67
N ILE A 113 0.26 16.28 -11.67
CA ILE A 113 0.99 16.02 -10.41
C ILE A 113 0.88 17.17 -9.42
N LYS A 114 0.51 18.39 -9.84
CA LYS A 114 0.37 19.55 -8.96
C LYS A 114 -0.99 19.61 -8.26
N MET A 115 -1.94 18.77 -8.68
CA MET A 115 -3.29 18.73 -8.12
C MET A 115 -3.27 18.28 -6.66
N ASP A 116 -4.02 19.00 -5.83
CA ASP A 116 -4.28 18.62 -4.44
C ASP A 116 -5.55 17.76 -4.29
N ASP A 117 -5.93 17.43 -3.05
CA ASP A 117 -7.13 16.63 -2.79
C ASP A 117 -8.41 17.31 -3.31
N LYS A 118 -8.50 18.64 -3.21
CA LYS A 118 -9.67 19.40 -3.66
C LYS A 118 -9.72 19.47 -5.18
N ASP A 119 -8.57 19.61 -5.84
CA ASP A 119 -8.50 19.59 -7.31
C ASP A 119 -8.95 18.24 -7.87
N LEU A 120 -8.50 17.14 -7.28
CA LEU A 120 -8.91 15.80 -7.67
C LEU A 120 -10.40 15.54 -7.41
N GLU A 121 -10.93 16.08 -6.31
CA GLU A 121 -12.37 16.02 -6.02
C GLU A 121 -13.19 16.80 -7.04
N LYS A 122 -12.77 18.02 -7.42
CA LYS A 122 -13.41 18.84 -8.44
C LYS A 122 -13.38 18.20 -9.83
N LEU A 123 -12.37 17.38 -10.13
CA LEU A 123 -12.34 16.57 -11.35
C LEU A 123 -13.35 15.42 -11.36
N GLY A 124 -14.01 15.13 -10.24
CA GLY A 124 -14.99 14.06 -10.12
C GLY A 124 -14.45 12.78 -9.48
N ILE A 125 -13.21 12.79 -8.97
CA ILE A 125 -12.66 11.66 -8.21
C ILE A 125 -13.12 11.78 -6.75
N THR A 126 -14.34 11.32 -6.47
CA THR A 126 -15.01 11.54 -5.16
C THR A 126 -14.52 10.63 -4.04
N ASP A 127 -13.86 9.51 -4.36
CA ASP A 127 -13.32 8.59 -3.36
C ASP A 127 -12.03 9.14 -2.72
N HIS A 128 -12.15 9.58 -1.46
CA HIS A 128 -11.02 10.14 -0.68
C HIS A 128 -9.80 9.21 -0.64
N LEU A 129 -10.00 7.89 -0.56
CA LEU A 129 -8.89 6.93 -0.52
C LEU A 129 -8.10 6.96 -1.83
N THR A 130 -8.79 6.97 -2.97
CA THR A 130 -8.19 7.08 -4.30
C THR A 130 -7.42 8.38 -4.44
N ARG A 131 -8.00 9.52 -4.03
CA ARG A 131 -7.31 10.82 -4.05
C ARG A 131 -6.06 10.83 -3.18
N SER A 132 -6.15 10.30 -1.95
CA SER A 132 -5.01 10.19 -1.04
C SER A 132 -3.86 9.36 -1.63
N ILE A 133 -4.18 8.25 -2.33
CA ILE A 133 -3.18 7.43 -3.02
C ILE A 133 -2.53 8.21 -4.18
N LEU A 134 -3.33 8.86 -5.03
CA LEU A 134 -2.81 9.65 -6.15
C LEU A 134 -1.93 10.80 -5.67
N GLY A 135 -2.42 11.63 -4.75
CA GLY A 135 -1.66 12.75 -4.18
C GLY A 135 -0.36 12.31 -3.51
N SER A 136 -0.33 11.10 -2.93
CA SER A 136 0.90 10.52 -2.40
C SER A 136 1.93 10.20 -3.48
N HIS A 137 1.51 9.65 -4.61
CA HIS A 137 2.38 9.36 -5.75
C HIS A 137 2.82 10.65 -6.44
N PHE A 138 1.90 11.59 -6.65
CA PHE A 138 2.17 12.89 -7.24
C PHE A 138 3.22 13.66 -6.47
N TRP A 139 3.13 13.71 -5.14
CA TRP A 139 4.13 14.40 -4.35
C TRP A 139 5.53 13.77 -4.49
N VAL A 140 5.65 12.44 -4.55
CA VAL A 140 6.96 11.80 -4.77
C VAL A 140 7.55 12.22 -6.12
N ILE A 141 6.71 12.27 -7.15
CA ILE A 141 7.10 12.74 -8.49
C ILE A 141 7.51 14.20 -8.46
N GLN A 142 6.74 15.07 -7.79
CA GLN A 142 7.07 16.48 -7.66
C GLN A 142 8.40 16.71 -6.92
N VAL A 143 8.67 15.95 -5.85
CA VAL A 143 9.96 16.04 -5.11
C VAL A 143 11.12 15.64 -6.01
N ASP A 144 11.05 14.49 -6.68
CA ASP A 144 12.11 14.04 -7.59
C ASP A 144 12.33 15.05 -8.73
N TYR A 145 11.24 15.58 -9.28
CA TYR A 145 11.29 16.60 -10.32
C TYR A 145 11.92 17.90 -9.84
N ALA A 146 11.56 18.37 -8.65
CA ALA A 146 12.12 19.58 -8.06
C ALA A 146 13.62 19.41 -7.79
N MET A 147 14.03 18.27 -7.22
CA MET A 147 15.43 17.96 -6.96
C MET A 147 16.26 17.94 -8.25
N LYS A 148 15.76 17.33 -9.33
CA LYS A 148 16.44 17.28 -10.63
C LYS A 148 16.51 18.64 -11.33
N SER A 149 15.48 19.46 -11.15
CA SER A 149 15.36 20.76 -11.81
C SER A 149 15.95 21.92 -10.98
N GLY A 150 16.50 21.65 -9.79
CA GLY A 150 16.97 22.68 -8.88
C GLY A 150 15.87 23.59 -8.31
N LEU A 151 14.61 23.14 -8.35
CA LEU A 151 13.47 23.91 -7.85
C LEU A 151 13.27 23.70 -6.34
N PRO A 152 12.57 24.62 -5.65
CA PRO A 152 12.17 24.42 -4.27
C PRO A 152 11.36 23.14 -4.10
N ILE A 153 11.72 22.33 -3.10
CA ILE A 153 11.03 21.06 -2.83
C ILE A 153 9.65 21.37 -2.22
N PRO A 154 8.55 20.84 -2.78
CA PRO A 154 7.21 21.15 -2.30
C PRO A 154 6.98 20.62 -0.88
N ARG A 155 6.55 21.50 0.02
CA ARG A 155 6.14 21.12 1.39
C ARG A 155 4.82 20.36 1.34
N LYS A 156 4.72 19.26 2.08
CA LYS A 156 3.50 18.45 2.11
C LYS A 156 2.64 18.80 3.32
N ASN A 157 1.53 19.49 3.08
CA ASN A 157 0.58 19.84 4.14
C ASN A 157 -0.26 18.63 4.65
N PHE A 158 -0.33 17.54 3.87
CA PHE A 158 -1.21 16.38 4.11
C PHE A 158 -0.53 15.17 4.78
N LEU A 159 0.76 15.24 5.16
CA LEU A 159 1.47 14.13 5.84
C LEU A 159 1.25 14.05 7.35
N ARG A 160 0.54 15.00 7.96
CA ARG A 160 0.34 15.03 9.42
C ARG A 160 -0.26 13.74 9.97
N ASP A 161 -1.10 13.04 9.19
CA ASP A 161 -1.79 11.83 9.63
C ASP A 161 -0.92 10.56 9.58
N TRP A 162 0.21 10.57 8.87
CA TRP A 162 1.03 9.36 8.72
C TRP A 162 1.93 9.07 9.92
N LYS A 163 2.16 10.06 10.79
CA LYS A 163 2.88 9.89 12.06
C LYS A 163 2.14 8.98 13.03
N GLN A 164 0.82 8.81 12.89
CA GLN A 164 -0.01 8.10 13.86
C GLN A 164 0.05 6.57 13.75
N LEU A 165 0.54 6.01 12.63
CA LEU A 165 0.28 4.60 12.38
C LEU A 165 1.17 3.64 13.17
N TYR A 166 2.45 3.96 13.48
CA TYR A 166 3.35 3.11 14.29
C TYR A 166 4.49 3.94 14.93
N GLY A 167 4.88 3.68 16.18
CA GLY A 167 6.09 4.27 16.77
C GLY A 167 7.36 3.75 16.07
N LYS A 168 8.43 4.55 16.01
CA LYS A 168 9.73 4.13 15.45
C LYS A 168 10.24 2.85 16.12
N GLU A 169 10.09 2.78 17.44
CA GLU A 169 10.44 1.64 18.28
C GLU A 169 9.64 0.36 17.93
N THR A 170 8.37 0.50 17.53
CA THR A 170 7.54 -0.63 17.08
C THR A 170 8.02 -1.19 15.75
N LEU A 171 8.62 -0.38 14.88
CA LEU A 171 9.18 -0.84 13.61
C LEU A 171 10.51 -1.57 13.82
N GLU A 172 11.29 -1.19 14.82
CA GLU A 172 12.55 -1.84 15.17
C GLU A 172 12.33 -3.18 15.92
N ASN A 173 11.22 -3.34 16.65
CA ASN A 173 10.79 -4.60 17.24
C ASN A 173 9.81 -5.37 16.32
N PHE A 174 10.36 -6.12 15.37
CA PHE A 174 9.58 -6.85 14.37
C PHE A 174 8.52 -7.83 14.93
N PRO A 175 8.80 -8.62 15.99
CA PRO A 175 7.76 -9.42 16.65
C PRO A 175 6.59 -8.59 17.21
N ALA A 176 6.86 -7.46 17.86
CA ALA A 176 5.81 -6.56 18.36
C ALA A 176 4.98 -5.97 17.21
N TYR A 177 5.63 -5.61 16.10
CA TYR A 177 4.95 -5.19 14.89
C TYR A 177 3.99 -6.25 14.33
N LEU A 178 4.43 -7.51 14.29
CA LEU A 178 3.58 -8.60 13.81
C LEU A 178 2.35 -8.83 14.69
N ASP A 179 2.47 -8.65 16.01
CA ASP A 179 1.32 -8.76 16.92
C ASP A 179 0.26 -7.70 16.59
N LEU A 180 0.70 -6.46 16.36
CA LEU A 180 -0.16 -5.33 16.02
C LEU A 180 -0.96 -5.53 14.73
N ILE A 181 -0.36 -6.14 13.71
CA ILE A 181 -1.07 -6.49 12.48
C ILE A 181 -1.80 -7.84 12.57
N ARG A 182 -1.92 -8.44 13.76
CA ARG A 182 -2.54 -9.75 14.01
C ARG A 182 -1.90 -10.88 13.22
N MET A 183 -0.56 -10.89 13.20
CA MET A 183 0.31 -11.84 12.51
C MET A 183 1.34 -12.47 13.47
N LYS A 184 1.10 -12.42 14.79
CA LYS A 184 2.00 -12.99 15.81
C LYS A 184 2.39 -14.45 15.53
N LYS A 185 1.47 -15.24 14.98
CA LYS A 185 1.68 -16.66 14.64
C LYS A 185 2.86 -16.92 13.68
N VAL A 186 3.19 -15.96 12.80
CA VAL A 186 4.32 -16.12 11.86
C VAL A 186 5.61 -15.51 12.40
N ALA A 187 5.60 -14.84 13.56
CA ALA A 187 6.78 -14.18 14.12
C ALA A 187 8.00 -15.10 14.33
N PRO A 188 7.84 -16.37 14.78
CA PRO A 188 8.97 -17.28 14.94
C PRO A 188 9.79 -17.48 13.66
N LEU A 189 9.16 -17.39 12.48
CA LEU A 189 9.81 -17.57 11.19
C LEU A 189 10.85 -16.48 10.86
N PHE A 190 10.82 -15.35 11.58
CA PHE A 190 11.68 -14.20 11.32
C PHE A 190 12.75 -13.95 12.40
N LYS A 191 12.84 -14.80 13.44
CA LYS A 191 13.63 -14.55 14.66
C LYS A 191 15.10 -14.14 14.42
N ASN A 192 15.72 -14.68 13.37
CA ASN A 192 17.15 -14.46 13.08
C ASN A 192 17.39 -13.59 11.83
N LYS A 193 16.35 -12.89 11.34
CA LYS A 193 16.46 -12.09 10.12
C LYS A 193 16.56 -10.61 10.46
N LYS A 194 17.40 -9.88 9.73
CA LYS A 194 17.50 -8.44 9.87
C LYS A 194 16.24 -7.78 9.32
N PHE A 195 15.76 -6.74 9.99
CA PHE A 195 14.54 -6.04 9.60
C PHE A 195 14.57 -5.53 8.15
N LYS A 196 15.72 -5.00 7.69
CA LYS A 196 15.90 -4.54 6.31
C LYS A 196 15.68 -5.68 5.29
N ASP A 197 16.24 -6.85 5.57
CA ASP A 197 16.11 -8.02 4.69
C ASP A 197 14.65 -8.52 4.66
N ILE A 198 13.97 -8.49 5.81
CA ILE A 198 12.56 -8.87 5.91
C ILE A 198 11.69 -7.96 5.03
N LEU A 199 11.94 -6.64 5.07
CA LEU A 199 11.18 -5.71 4.25
C LEU A 199 11.34 -6.02 2.76
N GLU A 200 12.52 -6.46 2.30
CA GLU A 200 12.80 -6.79 0.89
C GLU A 200 12.13 -8.07 0.37
N MET A 201 11.63 -8.93 1.26
CA MET A 201 11.00 -10.19 0.86
C MET A 201 9.78 -10.01 -0.05
N ASP A 202 9.72 -10.86 -1.08
CA ASP A 202 8.54 -11.03 -1.92
C ASP A 202 7.67 -12.23 -1.49
N SER A 203 6.63 -12.53 -2.28
CA SER A 203 5.74 -13.66 -2.01
C SER A 203 6.47 -15.01 -2.02
N GLN A 204 7.43 -15.20 -2.92
CA GLN A 204 8.18 -16.45 -3.03
C GLN A 204 9.14 -16.60 -1.84
N ASP A 205 9.81 -15.53 -1.42
CA ASP A 205 10.65 -15.52 -0.22
C ASP A 205 9.86 -15.91 1.02
N LEU A 206 8.67 -15.32 1.20
CA LEU A 206 7.78 -15.62 2.33
C LEU A 206 7.26 -17.05 2.30
N LYS A 207 6.97 -17.58 1.10
CA LYS A 207 6.58 -18.98 0.92
C LYS A 207 7.73 -19.91 1.30
N ASN A 208 8.94 -19.64 0.82
CA ASN A 208 10.15 -20.41 1.17
C ASN A 208 10.46 -20.36 2.66
N LEU A 209 10.04 -19.29 3.35
CA LEU A 209 10.17 -19.12 4.80
C LEU A 209 9.10 -19.88 5.61
N GLY A 210 8.11 -20.50 4.95
CA GLY A 210 7.04 -21.26 5.59
C GLY A 210 5.74 -20.47 5.84
N VAL A 211 5.57 -19.29 5.23
CA VAL A 211 4.27 -18.59 5.23
C VAL A 211 3.39 -19.21 4.14
N GLU A 212 2.76 -20.34 4.46
CA GLU A 212 2.02 -21.17 3.49
C GLU A 212 0.78 -20.50 2.92
N LEU A 213 0.06 -19.74 3.73
CA LEU A 213 -1.21 -19.14 3.33
C LEU A 213 -0.99 -17.88 2.49
N ALA A 214 -1.49 -17.91 1.25
CA ALA A 214 -1.36 -16.78 0.33
C ALA A 214 -1.91 -15.46 0.89
N ARG A 215 -3.06 -15.52 1.59
CA ARG A 215 -3.64 -14.35 2.27
C ARG A 215 -2.69 -13.71 3.29
N ASP A 216 -1.88 -14.52 3.97
CA ASP A 216 -0.95 -14.06 5.01
C ASP A 216 0.27 -13.41 4.33
N ARG A 217 0.79 -13.99 3.26
CA ARG A 217 1.86 -13.39 2.43
C ARG A 217 1.43 -12.05 1.85
N VAL A 218 0.26 -11.99 1.21
CA VAL A 218 -0.36 -10.75 0.72
C VAL A 218 -0.42 -9.68 1.81
N LYS A 219 -0.86 -10.06 3.02
CA LYS A 219 -0.99 -9.13 4.13
C LYS A 219 0.36 -8.61 4.59
N LEU A 220 1.38 -9.47 4.68
CA LEU A 220 2.75 -9.09 5.05
C LEU A 220 3.38 -8.18 4.00
N ILE A 221 3.33 -8.55 2.71
CA ILE A 221 3.90 -7.78 1.60
C ILE A 221 3.33 -6.37 1.54
N LYS A 222 2.00 -6.22 1.66
CA LYS A 222 1.34 -4.90 1.72
C LYS A 222 1.87 -4.06 2.88
N ASN A 223 2.09 -4.70 4.01
CA ASN A 223 2.54 -4.08 5.24
C ASN A 223 4.02 -3.67 5.17
N PHE A 224 4.89 -4.55 4.70
CA PHE A 224 6.30 -4.25 4.44
C PHE A 224 6.44 -3.07 3.48
N TRP A 225 5.63 -3.06 2.41
CA TRP A 225 5.66 -1.97 1.45
C TRP A 225 5.14 -0.64 2.02
N ARG A 226 4.17 -0.66 2.96
CA ARG A 226 3.78 0.53 3.72
C ARG A 226 4.94 1.07 4.56
N ILE A 227 5.66 0.19 5.25
CA ILE A 227 6.82 0.57 6.06
C ILE A 227 7.92 1.17 5.20
N LYS A 228 8.29 0.52 4.09
CA LYS A 228 9.31 1.04 3.16
C LYS A 228 8.99 2.43 2.66
N ARG A 229 7.74 2.62 2.22
CA ARG A 229 7.28 3.95 1.80
C ARG A 229 7.49 4.96 2.90
N ARG A 230 7.11 4.64 4.14
CA ARG A 230 7.30 5.55 5.26
C ARG A 230 8.77 5.91 5.48
N ILE A 231 9.67 4.92 5.51
CA ILE A 231 11.11 5.16 5.67
C ILE A 231 11.61 6.10 4.57
N PHE A 232 11.21 5.84 3.32
CA PHE A 232 11.55 6.70 2.18
C PHE A 232 11.04 8.15 2.36
N PHE A 233 9.80 8.33 2.82
CA PHE A 233 9.25 9.67 3.09
C PHE A 233 10.00 10.39 4.23
N GLU A 234 10.32 9.68 5.31
CA GLU A 234 11.09 10.23 6.43
C GLU A 234 12.49 10.67 5.99
N ASP A 235 13.15 9.88 5.15
CA ASP A 235 14.47 10.22 4.60
C ASP A 235 14.42 11.44 3.68
N ILE A 236 13.38 11.58 2.86
CA ILE A 236 13.16 12.80 2.04
C ILE A 236 12.96 14.01 2.95
N ILE A 237 12.09 13.92 3.95
CA ILE A 237 11.80 15.05 4.84
C ILE A 237 13.06 15.53 5.55
N LYS A 238 13.88 14.61 6.09
CA LYS A 238 15.16 14.96 6.73
C LYS A 238 16.10 15.69 5.78
N ARG A 239 16.15 15.29 4.50
CA ARG A 239 16.98 15.97 3.49
C ARG A 239 16.48 17.40 3.24
N ILE A 240 15.17 17.60 3.18
CA ILE A 240 14.56 18.93 3.02
C ILE A 240 14.89 19.80 4.24
N GLU A 241 14.64 19.32 5.46
CA GLU A 241 14.89 20.06 6.70
C GLU A 241 16.37 20.41 6.89
N GLY A 242 17.28 19.51 6.51
CA GLY A 242 18.72 19.76 6.52
C GLY A 242 19.17 20.83 5.52
N GLN A 243 18.53 20.94 4.36
CA GLN A 243 18.83 22.01 3.38
C GLN A 243 18.36 23.38 3.85
N ASP A 244 17.18 23.47 4.47
CA ASP A 244 16.64 24.72 5.00
C ASP A 244 17.53 25.27 6.14
N SER A 245 18.06 24.37 6.98
CA SER A 245 18.96 24.71 8.08
C SER A 245 20.30 25.31 7.61
N ASN A 246 20.83 24.86 6.48
CA ASN A 246 22.09 25.35 5.92
C ASN A 246 21.97 26.66 5.13
N LYS A 247 20.76 27.08 4.74
CA LYS A 247 20.52 28.37 4.05
C LYS A 247 20.28 29.55 5.00
N SER A 248 20.17 29.27 6.30
CA SER A 248 19.85 30.28 7.32
C SER A 248 21.06 30.72 8.15
N ASN A 249 22.27 30.26 7.78
CA ASN A 249 23.58 30.67 8.30
C ASN A 249 24.37 31.34 7.18
#